data_AF-A0A7C4PJM4-F1
#
_entry.id   AF-A0A7C4PJM4-F1
#
_cell.length_a   1.000
_cell.length_b   1.000
_cell.length_c   1.000
_cell.angle_alpha   90.00
_cell.angle_beta   90.00
_cell.angle_gamma   90.00
#
_symmetry.space_group_name_H-M   'P 1'
#
loop_
_entity.id
_entity.type
_entity.pdbx_description
1 polymer ?
#
loop_
_entity_poly.entity_id
_entity_poly.type
_entity_poly.pdbx_seq_one_letter_code
_entity_poly.pdbx_strand_id
1 'polypeptide(L)'
;MLRPKRRGFLRNLAVALGNARDPQTVPTLLTCLHHEEEPLVRAHVAWALGQVGTPLALKSLEEALPQERDPAVVDEIRSAIQFIQSG
;
A
#
# COMPACT_ATOMS: atom_id res chain seq x y z
N MET A 1 -4.80 -9.03 -20.55
CA MET A 1 -6.26 -8.99 -20.26
C MET A 1 -6.45 -9.18 -18.75
N LEU A 2 -6.48 -8.08 -17.99
CA LEU A 2 -6.57 -8.14 -16.52
C LEU A 2 -7.98 -8.58 -16.11
N ARG A 3 -8.10 -9.66 -15.33
CA ARG A 3 -9.39 -10.21 -14.91
C ARG A 3 -10.04 -9.26 -13.87
N PRO A 4 -11.22 -8.68 -14.09
CA PRO A 4 -11.87 -7.74 -13.16
C PRO A 4 -12.06 -8.31 -11.73
N LYS A 5 -12.12 -9.63 -11.61
CA LYS A 5 -12.21 -10.33 -10.32
C LYS A 5 -10.90 -10.27 -9.51
N ARG A 6 -9.73 -10.25 -10.17
CA ARG A 6 -8.41 -10.22 -9.51
C ARG A 6 -8.18 -8.89 -8.79
N ARG A 7 -8.44 -7.76 -9.46
CA ARG A 7 -8.28 -6.43 -8.85
C ARG A 7 -9.17 -6.24 -7.61
N GLY A 8 -10.43 -6.69 -7.68
CA GLY A 8 -11.36 -6.57 -6.56
C GLY A 8 -10.95 -7.41 -5.36
N PHE A 9 -10.46 -8.63 -5.62
CA PHE A 9 -9.91 -9.50 -4.58
C PHE A 9 -8.68 -8.89 -3.90
N LEU A 10 -7.69 -8.43 -4.67
CA LEU A 10 -6.46 -7.86 -4.12
C LEU A 10 -6.69 -6.58 -3.34
N ARG A 11 -7.60 -5.72 -3.82
CA ARG A 11 -8.03 -4.54 -3.08
C ARG A 11 -8.62 -4.92 -1.72
N ASN A 12 -9.55 -5.87 -1.69
CA ASN A 12 -10.18 -6.30 -0.44
C ASN A 12 -9.16 -6.98 0.49
N LEU A 13 -8.20 -7.71 -0.06
CA LEU A 13 -7.11 -8.29 0.71
C LEU A 13 -6.24 -7.22 1.35
N ALA A 14 -5.84 -6.18 0.61
CA ALA A 14 -5.07 -5.05 1.15
C ALA A 14 -5.83 -4.38 2.32
N VAL A 15 -7.13 -4.14 2.15
CA VAL A 15 -7.98 -3.59 3.23
C VAL A 15 -7.98 -4.49 4.46
N ALA A 16 -8.16 -5.80 4.28
CA ALA A 16 -8.16 -6.75 5.38
C ALA A 16 -6.81 -6.76 6.14
N LEU A 17 -5.69 -6.75 5.41
CA LEU A 17 -4.35 -6.72 6.00
C LEU A 17 -4.08 -5.40 6.74
N GLY A 18 -4.48 -4.26 6.18
CA GLY A 18 -4.38 -2.97 6.85
C GLY A 18 -5.20 -2.92 8.15
N ASN A 19 -6.42 -3.46 8.13
CA ASN A 19 -7.27 -3.54 9.33
C ASN A 19 -6.71 -4.49 10.39
N ALA A 20 -6.02 -5.57 9.98
CA ALA A 20 -5.37 -6.48 10.91
C ALA A 20 -4.17 -5.84 11.63
N ARG A 21 -3.55 -4.81 11.02
CA ARG A 21 -2.38 -4.08 11.53
C ARG A 21 -1.22 -5.00 11.93
N ASP A 22 -1.08 -6.13 11.24
CA ASP A 22 -0.05 -7.12 11.52
C ASP A 22 1.27 -6.73 10.82
N PRO A 23 2.36 -6.44 11.56
CA PRO A 23 3.68 -6.15 10.99
C PRO A 23 4.22 -7.23 10.06
N GLN A 24 3.83 -8.50 10.25
CA GLN A 24 4.28 -9.61 9.40
C GLN A 24 3.80 -9.49 7.95
N THR A 25 2.78 -8.65 7.70
CA THR A 25 2.20 -8.44 6.37
C THR A 25 2.97 -7.42 5.54
N VAL A 26 3.87 -6.63 6.17
CA VAL A 26 4.60 -5.54 5.52
C VAL A 26 5.42 -6.01 4.31
N PRO A 27 6.19 -7.12 4.36
CA PRO A 27 6.93 -7.61 3.20
C PRO A 27 6.00 -7.96 2.03
N THR A 28 4.85 -8.58 2.31
CA THR A 28 3.86 -8.95 1.28
C THR A 28 3.22 -7.72 0.64
N LEU A 29 2.87 -6.72 1.45
CA LEU A 29 2.33 -5.45 0.98
C LEU A 29 3.37 -4.69 0.14
N LEU A 30 4.64 -4.64 0.57
CA LEU A 30 5.73 -4.04 -0.22
C LEU A 30 5.86 -4.68 -1.61
N THR A 31 5.90 -6.02 -1.67
CA THR A 31 5.96 -6.74 -2.96
C THR A 31 4.77 -6.36 -3.84
N CYS A 32 3.57 -6.25 -3.29
CA CYS A 32 2.40 -5.80 -4.06
C CYS A 32 2.53 -4.35 -4.55
N LEU A 33 3.07 -3.45 -3.73
CA LEU A 33 3.26 -2.05 -4.09
C LEU A 33 4.21 -1.90 -5.28
N HIS A 34 5.27 -2.72 -5.38
CA HIS A 34 6.23 -2.62 -6.47
C HIS A 34 5.85 -3.38 -7.75
N HIS A 35 5.10 -4.48 -7.63
CA HIS A 35 4.87 -5.39 -8.77
C HIS A 35 3.45 -5.36 -9.33
N GLU A 36 2.49 -4.74 -8.65
CA GLU A 36 1.11 -4.70 -9.14
C GLU A 36 0.92 -3.61 -10.20
N GLU A 37 0.41 -3.99 -11.37
CA GLU A 37 0.20 -3.07 -12.49
C GLU A 37 -0.99 -2.13 -12.26
N GLU A 38 -2.01 -2.59 -11.53
CA GLU A 38 -3.25 -1.85 -11.28
C GLU A 38 -3.05 -0.76 -10.21
N PRO A 39 -3.11 0.54 -10.58
CA PRO A 39 -2.87 1.64 -9.64
C PRO A 39 -3.85 1.63 -8.46
N LEU A 40 -5.11 1.27 -8.68
CA LEU A 40 -6.09 1.20 -7.61
C LEU A 40 -5.68 0.21 -6.52
N VAL A 41 -5.07 -0.93 -6.88
CA VAL A 41 -4.59 -1.91 -5.91
C VAL A 41 -3.36 -1.38 -5.18
N ARG A 42 -2.41 -0.77 -5.89
CA ARG A 42 -1.22 -0.14 -5.28
C ARG A 42 -1.61 0.95 -4.26
N ALA A 43 -2.59 1.79 -4.56
CA ALA A 43 -3.10 2.77 -3.61
C ALA A 43 -3.64 2.10 -2.33
N HIS A 44 -4.47 1.06 -2.44
CA HIS A 44 -4.98 0.36 -1.24
C HIS A 44 -3.88 -0.35 -0.45
N VAL A 45 -2.82 -0.79 -1.11
CA VAL A 45 -1.63 -1.35 -0.46
C VAL A 45 -0.86 -0.27 0.29
N ALA A 46 -0.68 0.93 -0.29
CA ALA A 46 -0.08 2.07 0.39
C ALA A 46 -0.88 2.49 1.63
N TRP A 47 -2.21 2.56 1.50
CA TRP A 47 -3.13 2.77 2.62
C TRP A 47 -2.94 1.72 3.73
N ALA A 48 -2.87 0.44 3.35
CA ALA A 48 -2.71 -0.65 4.30
C ALA A 48 -1.37 -0.58 5.06
N LEU A 49 -0.28 -0.24 4.37
CA LEU A 49 1.03 0.02 5.00
C LEU A 49 0.94 1.18 6.00
N GLY A 50 0.20 2.26 5.65
CA GLY A 50 -0.15 3.35 6.55
C GLY A 50 -0.85 2.89 7.82
N GLN A 51 -1.84 2.00 7.69
CA GLN A 51 -2.59 1.45 8.83
C GLN A 51 -1.74 0.55 9.73
N VAL A 52 -0.82 -0.23 9.16
CA VAL A 52 0.11 -1.08 9.92
C VAL A 52 1.05 -0.21 10.75
N GLY A 53 1.52 0.92 10.21
CA GLY A 53 2.18 1.98 10.98
C GLY A 53 3.53 1.61 11.62
N THR A 54 4.21 0.60 11.09
CA THR A 54 5.53 0.19 11.60
C THR A 54 6.64 1.04 11.00
N PRO A 55 7.83 1.14 11.64
CA PRO A 55 8.99 1.81 11.05
C PRO A 55 9.40 1.22 9.70
N LEU A 56 9.20 -0.09 9.52
CA LEU A 56 9.44 -0.76 8.24
C LEU A 56 8.45 -0.26 7.17
N ALA A 57 7.16 -0.18 7.49
CA ALA A 57 6.14 0.33 6.57
C ALA A 57 6.40 1.78 6.16
N LEU A 58 6.79 2.65 7.10
CA LEU A 58 7.17 4.03 6.81
C LEU A 58 8.34 4.10 5.82
N LYS A 59 9.45 3.41 6.14
CA LYS A 59 10.63 3.38 5.27
C LYS A 59 10.28 2.86 3.86
N SER A 60 9.46 1.82 3.79
CA SER A 60 8.99 1.26 2.52
C SER A 60 8.17 2.25 1.69
N LEU A 61 7.29 3.03 2.31
CA LEU A 61 6.51 4.07 1.63
C LEU A 61 7.40 5.21 1.12
N GLU A 62 8.39 5.63 1.92
CA GLU A 62 9.36 6.65 1.53
C GLU A 62 10.22 6.21 0.34
N GLU A 63 10.62 4.94 0.29
CA GLU A 63 11.37 4.35 -0.83
C GLU A 63 10.52 4.18 -2.10
N ALA A 64 9.23 3.90 -1.95
CA ALA A 64 8.30 3.71 -3.07
C ALA A 64 7.86 5.04 -3.71
N LEU A 65 7.74 6.10 -2.92
CA LEU A 65 7.26 7.42 -3.36
C LEU A 65 7.98 7.98 -4.61
N PRO A 66 9.32 7.98 -4.73
CA PRO A 66 9.99 8.50 -5.93
C PRO A 66 9.88 7.59 -7.16
N GLN A 67 9.46 6.33 -6.99
CA GLN A 67 9.34 5.34 -8.07
C GLN A 67 7.92 5.28 -8.66
N GLU A 68 6.92 5.68 -7.88
CA GLU A 68 5.53 5.68 -8.31
C GLU A 68 5.24 6.80 -9.32
N ARG A 69 4.48 6.45 -10.37
CA ARG A 69 4.16 7.35 -11.48
C ARG A 69 2.70 7.73 -11.52
N ASP A 70 1.84 6.93 -10.89
CA ASP A 70 0.41 7.21 -10.83
C ASP A 70 0.12 8.23 -9.72
N PRO A 71 -0.50 9.38 -10.06
CA PRO A 71 -0.71 10.46 -9.10
C PRO A 71 -1.62 10.05 -7.94
N ALA A 72 -2.62 9.20 -8.17
CA ALA A 72 -3.52 8.76 -7.11
C ALA A 72 -2.80 7.87 -6.10
N VAL A 73 -1.85 7.04 -6.57
CA VAL A 73 -1.02 6.22 -5.69
C VAL A 73 -0.02 7.08 -4.93
N VAL A 74 0.59 8.08 -5.58
CA VAL A 74 1.50 9.05 -4.93
C VAL A 74 0.80 9.78 -3.79
N ASP A 75 -0.42 10.27 -4.01
CA ASP A 75 -1.19 10.97 -2.99
C ASP A 75 -1.53 10.06 -1.80
N GLU A 76 -1.85 8.79 -2.08
CA GLU A 76 -2.12 7.80 -1.03
C GLU A 76 -0.85 7.45 -0.24
N ILE A 77 0.30 7.27 -0.90
CA ILE A 77 1.59 7.04 -0.23
C ILE A 77 1.93 8.22 0.70
N ARG A 78 1.77 9.46 0.23
CA ARG A 78 2.01 10.66 1.06
C ARG A 78 1.08 10.73 2.26
N SER A 79 -0.20 10.45 2.04
CA SER A 79 -1.21 10.42 3.11
C SER A 79 -0.88 9.35 4.14
N ALA A 80 -0.45 8.16 3.70
CA ALA A 80 -0.02 7.09 4.58
C ALA A 80 1.23 7.47 5.40
N ILE A 81 2.25 8.06 4.77
CA ILE A 81 3.46 8.56 5.47
C ILE A 81 3.06 9.57 6.56
N GLN A 82 2.24 10.57 6.19
CA GLN A 82 1.79 11.58 7.14
C GLN A 82 0.99 10.97 8.28
N PHE A 83 0.12 9.99 8.00
CA PHE A 83 -0.66 9.28 9.00
C PHE A 83 0.22 8.56 10.01
N ILE A 84 1.27 7.86 9.56
CA ILE A 84 2.22 7.19 10.46
C ILE A 84 2.97 8.20 11.33
N GLN A 85 3.40 9.33 10.75
CA GLN A 85 4.18 10.34 11.46
C GLN A 85 3.35 11.19 12.42
N SER A 86 2.03 11.29 12.21
CA SER A 86 1.11 12.08 13.04
C SER A 86 0.42 11.26 14.13
N GLY A 87 0.57 9.93 14.11
CA GLY A 87 -0.05 8.97 15.02
C GLY A 87 0.79 8.63 16.24
#